data_AF-A0A841JHS9-F1
#
_entry.id   AF-A0A841JHS9-F1
#
_cell.length_a   1.000
_cell.length_b   1.000
_cell.length_c   1.000
_cell.angle_alpha   90.00
_cell.angle_beta   90.00
_cell.angle_gamma   90.00
#
_symmetry.space_group_name_H-M   'P 1'
#
loop_
_entity.id
_entity.type
_entity.pdbx_description
1 polymer ?
#
loop_
_entity_poly.entity_id
_entity_poly.type
_entity_poly.pdbx_seq_one_letter_code
_entity_poly.pdbx_strand_id
1 'polypeptide(L)'
;MKPDSQNVTDYTNNNTIFMVWSFKDNPEVKEAFGQLCKLIINLNNSANIRFPVSRASCVMGIGHDAWLGLGLPVPLPKELANFAPIVGNKHTAVSSKGDLHFHIRADNTSICYDMAAEISNILSPVAISTEEIHGFRY
;
A
#
# COMPACT_ATOMS: atom_id res chain seq x y z
N MET A 1 4.82 -23.12 -7.37
CA MET A 1 3.53 -22.75 -6.76
C MET A 1 3.00 -21.54 -7.50
N LYS A 2 1.72 -21.48 -7.87
CA LYS A 2 1.15 -20.24 -8.40
C LYS A 2 1.09 -19.23 -7.25
N PRO A 3 1.50 -17.97 -7.44
CA PRO A 3 1.35 -16.97 -6.39
C PRO A 3 -0.13 -16.72 -6.13
N ASP A 4 -0.51 -16.67 -4.87
CA ASP A 4 -1.85 -16.25 -4.45
C ASP A 4 -1.96 -14.73 -4.58
N SER A 5 -3.13 -14.26 -5.03
CA SER A 5 -3.39 -12.82 -5.13
C SER A 5 -3.63 -12.22 -3.75
N GLN A 6 -3.23 -10.96 -3.56
CA GLN A 6 -3.70 -10.15 -2.44
C GLN A 6 -5.22 -9.94 -2.55
N ASN A 7 -5.86 -9.52 -1.45
CA ASN A 7 -7.31 -9.38 -1.33
C ASN A 7 -7.88 -8.14 -2.08
N VAL A 8 -7.74 -8.13 -3.40
CA VAL A 8 -8.18 -7.03 -4.28
C VAL A 8 -9.65 -7.12 -4.69
N THR A 9 -10.29 -8.29 -4.54
CA THR A 9 -11.68 -8.55 -4.96
C THR A 9 -12.68 -8.64 -3.80
N ASP A 10 -12.22 -8.44 -2.55
CA ASP A 10 -13.07 -8.55 -1.37
C ASP A 10 -14.10 -7.43 -1.29
N TYR A 11 -15.25 -7.73 -0.68
CA TYR A 11 -16.31 -6.77 -0.36
C TYR A 11 -15.78 -5.56 0.41
N THR A 12 -16.44 -4.41 0.25
CA THR A 12 -16.12 -3.20 1.00
C THR A 12 -16.40 -3.36 2.50
N ASN A 13 -15.48 -2.90 3.33
CA ASN A 13 -15.68 -2.74 4.77
C ASN A 13 -16.28 -1.38 5.12
N ASN A 14 -16.61 -1.19 6.40
CA ASN A 14 -17.09 0.09 6.92
C ASN A 14 -15.99 1.15 7.08
N ASN A 15 -14.72 0.75 7.18
CA ASN A 15 -13.59 1.65 7.40
C ASN A 15 -12.44 1.31 6.47
N THR A 16 -11.67 2.34 6.11
CA THR A 16 -10.46 2.19 5.31
C THR A 16 -9.44 3.26 5.64
N ILE A 17 -8.16 2.93 5.49
CA ILE A 17 -7.07 3.88 5.45
C ILE A 17 -6.33 3.68 4.14
N PHE A 18 -6.19 4.76 3.36
CA PHE A 18 -5.31 4.82 2.21
C PHE A 18 -4.04 5.56 2.61
N MET A 19 -2.88 4.97 2.34
CA MET A 19 -1.59 5.59 2.57
C MET A 19 -0.78 5.59 1.30
N VAL A 20 -0.14 6.73 0.97
CA VAL A 20 0.85 6.82 -0.10
C VAL A 20 2.17 7.26 0.51
N TRP A 21 3.23 6.52 0.20
CA TRP A 21 4.58 6.79 0.69
C TRP A 21 5.52 7.03 -0.48
N SER A 22 6.43 7.99 -0.31
CA SER A 22 7.53 8.26 -1.22
C SER A 22 8.86 8.00 -0.54
N PHE A 23 9.73 7.20 -1.15
CA PHE A 23 11.07 6.92 -0.63
C PHE A 23 11.93 8.19 -0.61
N LYS A 24 12.75 8.29 0.43
CA LYS A 24 13.88 9.22 0.50
C LYS A 24 15.04 8.64 -0.30
N ASP A 25 16.01 9.49 -0.65
CA ASP A 25 17.31 9.01 -1.11
C ASP A 25 18.07 8.42 0.10
N ASN A 26 17.83 7.14 0.37
CA ASN A 26 18.35 6.44 1.54
C ASN A 26 18.75 5.01 1.14
N PRO A 27 19.99 4.56 1.42
CA PRO A 27 20.46 3.21 1.07
C PRO A 27 19.68 2.08 1.77
N GLU A 28 19.01 2.35 2.89
CA GLU A 28 18.26 1.38 3.69
C GLU A 28 16.87 1.04 3.11
N VAL A 29 16.42 1.74 2.06
CA VAL A 29 15.10 1.55 1.44
C VAL A 29 14.83 0.09 1.06
N LYS A 30 15.82 -0.61 0.51
CA LYS A 30 15.67 -2.03 0.11
C LYS A 30 15.48 -2.95 1.30
N GLU A 31 16.20 -2.69 2.39
CA GLU A 31 16.07 -3.48 3.61
C GLU A 31 14.68 -3.27 4.25
N ALA A 32 14.29 -2.01 4.42
CA ALA A 32 12.98 -1.65 4.96
C ALA A 32 11.83 -2.23 4.10
N PHE A 33 11.95 -2.20 2.77
CA PHE A 33 10.99 -2.84 1.87
C PHE A 33 10.91 -4.36 2.07
N GLY A 34 12.05 -5.04 2.28
CA GLY A 34 12.07 -6.46 2.59
C GLY A 34 11.39 -6.80 3.94
N GLN A 35 11.58 -5.95 4.94
CA GLN A 35 10.88 -6.08 6.24
C GLN A 35 9.38 -5.84 6.07
N LEU A 36 9.00 -4.80 5.32
CA LEU A 36 7.62 -4.46 5.00
C LEU A 36 6.88 -5.61 4.29
N CYS A 37 7.50 -6.25 3.30
CA CYS A 37 6.91 -7.40 2.61
C CYS A 37 6.52 -8.53 3.59
N LYS A 38 7.38 -8.81 4.57
CA LYS A 38 7.09 -9.79 5.62
C LYS A 38 6.00 -9.30 6.57
N LEU A 39 6.03 -8.01 6.93
CA LEU A 39 5.03 -7.39 7.80
C LEU A 39 3.63 -7.49 7.19
N ILE A 40 3.43 -7.16 5.91
CA ILE A 40 2.10 -7.20 5.27
C ILE A 40 1.48 -8.60 5.32
N ILE A 41 2.29 -9.64 5.07
CA ILE A 41 1.84 -11.04 5.20
C ILE A 41 1.40 -11.33 6.64
N ASN A 42 2.21 -10.92 7.61
CA ASN A 42 1.94 -11.15 9.03
C ASN A 42 0.73 -10.36 9.53
N LEU A 43 0.54 -9.11 9.09
CA LEU A 43 -0.62 -8.29 9.45
C LEU A 43 -1.92 -8.95 8.96
N ASN A 44 -1.95 -9.39 7.69
CA ASN A 44 -3.12 -10.08 7.14
C ASN A 44 -3.40 -11.42 7.85
N ASN A 45 -2.36 -12.23 8.12
CA ASN A 45 -2.53 -13.49 8.84
C ASN A 45 -3.02 -13.26 10.28
N SER A 46 -2.40 -12.31 10.99
CA SER A 46 -2.77 -11.94 12.36
C SER A 46 -4.21 -11.44 12.43
N ALA A 47 -4.62 -10.60 11.48
CA ALA A 47 -5.97 -10.08 11.40
C ALA A 47 -7.00 -11.21 11.15
N ASN A 48 -6.72 -12.11 10.21
CA ASN A 48 -7.59 -13.25 9.91
C ASN A 48 -7.74 -14.21 11.10
N ILE A 49 -6.69 -14.41 11.90
CA ILE A 49 -6.71 -15.32 13.05
C ILE A 49 -7.36 -14.67 14.27
N ARG A 50 -6.98 -13.43 14.60
CA ARG A 50 -7.41 -12.75 15.84
C ARG A 50 -8.77 -12.09 15.70
N PHE A 51 -9.11 -11.67 14.49
CA PHE A 51 -10.32 -10.91 14.19
C PHE A 51 -11.05 -11.46 12.96
N PRO A 52 -11.41 -12.76 12.93
CA PRO A 52 -11.95 -13.40 11.72
C PRO A 52 -13.24 -12.75 11.18
N VAL A 53 -13.98 -12.04 12.04
CA VAL A 53 -15.24 -11.36 11.69
C VAL A 53 -15.02 -9.93 11.21
N SER A 54 -13.84 -9.32 11.46
CA SER A 54 -13.58 -7.92 11.09
C SER A 54 -13.32 -7.74 9.60
N ARG A 55 -13.08 -8.84 8.88
CA ARG A 55 -12.75 -8.87 7.45
C ARG A 55 -11.63 -7.89 7.13
N ALA A 56 -10.64 -7.83 8.01
CA ALA A 56 -9.54 -6.90 7.90
C ALA A 56 -8.52 -7.35 6.85
N SER A 57 -8.02 -6.41 6.06
CA SER A 57 -7.05 -6.68 5.01
C SER A 57 -6.19 -5.45 4.72
N CYS A 58 -4.92 -5.68 4.39
CA CYS A 58 -4.02 -4.70 3.82
C CYS A 58 -3.48 -5.20 2.48
N VAL A 59 -3.69 -4.39 1.44
CA VAL A 59 -3.09 -4.59 0.11
C VAL A 59 -1.96 -3.57 -0.08
N MET A 60 -0.80 -4.03 -0.53
CA MET A 60 0.33 -3.19 -0.87
C MET A 60 0.52 -3.13 -2.40
N GLY A 61 0.54 -1.92 -2.95
CA GLY A 61 0.91 -1.60 -4.32
C GLY A 61 2.30 -0.95 -4.39
N ILE A 62 2.97 -1.12 -5.54
CA ILE A 62 4.33 -0.62 -5.78
C ILE A 62 4.31 0.18 -7.09
N GLY A 63 4.78 1.42 -7.06
CA GLY A 63 4.88 2.29 -8.23
C GLY A 63 5.93 1.82 -9.24
N HIS A 64 5.85 2.29 -10.48
CA HIS A 64 6.79 1.90 -11.54
C HIS A 64 8.23 2.29 -11.20
N ASP A 65 8.48 3.55 -10.83
CA ASP A 65 9.84 4.01 -10.52
C ASP A 65 10.39 3.33 -9.26
N ALA A 66 9.52 3.08 -8.27
CA ALA A 66 9.85 2.30 -7.08
C ALA A 66 10.23 0.85 -7.41
N TRP A 67 9.49 0.20 -8.32
CA TRP A 67 9.79 -1.16 -8.78
C TRP A 67 11.21 -1.25 -9.35
N LEU A 68 11.59 -0.29 -10.18
CA LEU A 68 12.93 -0.19 -10.74
C LEU A 68 13.99 0.12 -9.67
N GLY A 69 13.75 1.11 -8.80
CA GLY A 69 14.69 1.50 -7.74
C GLY A 69 14.95 0.40 -6.72
N LEU A 70 13.92 -0.39 -6.39
CA LEU A 70 14.03 -1.56 -5.53
C LEU A 70 14.74 -2.74 -6.22
N GLY A 71 14.84 -2.73 -7.55
CA GLY A 71 15.43 -3.82 -8.32
C GLY A 71 14.55 -5.08 -8.34
N LEU A 72 13.23 -4.89 -8.43
CA LEU A 72 12.27 -5.99 -8.47
C LEU A 72 12.34 -6.76 -9.81
N PRO A 73 11.78 -7.99 -9.87
CA PRO A 73 11.95 -8.89 -11.02
C PRO A 73 11.55 -8.28 -12.36
N VAL A 74 12.23 -8.77 -13.41
CA VAL A 74 11.96 -8.49 -14.82
C VAL A 74 11.50 -9.77 -15.54
N PRO A 75 10.65 -9.69 -16.58
CA PRO A 75 10.09 -8.48 -17.18
C PRO A 75 9.07 -7.79 -16.25
N LEU A 76 8.98 -6.46 -16.35
CA LEU A 76 7.94 -5.69 -15.68
C LEU A 76 6.55 -6.21 -16.08
N PRO A 77 5.53 -6.11 -15.19
CA PRO A 77 4.15 -6.24 -15.61
C PRO A 77 3.89 -5.30 -16.80
N LYS A 78 3.25 -5.81 -17.87
CA LYS A 78 3.18 -5.15 -19.18
C LYS A 78 2.63 -3.72 -19.14
N GLU A 79 1.75 -3.45 -18.18
CA GLU A 79 1.04 -2.17 -18.03
C GLU A 79 1.54 -1.37 -16.83
N LEU A 80 2.59 -1.83 -16.12
CA LEU A 80 3.19 -1.07 -15.04
C LEU A 80 4.04 0.05 -15.65
N ALA A 81 3.47 1.25 -15.68
CA ALA A 81 4.13 2.49 -16.08
C ALA A 81 3.65 3.63 -15.17
N ASN A 82 4.41 4.72 -15.11
CA ASN A 82 3.94 5.92 -14.43
C ASN A 82 2.63 6.43 -15.06
N PHE A 83 1.70 6.89 -14.22
CA PHE A 83 0.46 7.49 -14.69
C PHE A 83 0.78 8.72 -15.55
N ALA A 84 0.31 8.71 -16.79
CA ALA A 84 0.42 9.86 -17.69
C ALA A 84 -0.72 10.84 -17.38
N PRO A 85 -0.41 12.12 -17.05
CA PRO A 85 -1.45 13.12 -16.81
C PRO A 85 -2.42 13.22 -17.98
N ILE A 86 -3.71 13.36 -17.69
CA ILE A 86 -4.75 13.55 -18.70
C ILE A 86 -5.22 14.99 -18.62
N VAL A 87 -4.90 15.81 -19.63
CA VAL A 87 -5.24 17.23 -19.70
C VAL A 87 -6.45 17.43 -20.60
N GLY A 88 -7.59 17.80 -20.01
CA GLY A 88 -8.80 18.19 -20.73
C GLY A 88 -8.97 19.71 -20.82
N ASN A 89 -10.01 20.16 -21.50
CA ASN A 89 -10.28 21.59 -21.71
C ASN A 89 -10.54 22.38 -20.40
N LYS A 90 -11.02 21.72 -19.34
CA LYS A 90 -11.38 22.34 -18.05
C LYS A 90 -10.69 21.67 -16.84
N HIS A 91 -10.45 20.36 -16.92
CA HIS A 91 -9.96 19.56 -15.80
C HIS A 91 -8.73 18.78 -16.22
N THR A 92 -7.81 18.62 -15.28
CA THR A 92 -6.59 17.84 -15.45
C THR A 92 -6.55 16.74 -14.40
N ALA A 93 -6.43 15.48 -14.83
CA ALA A 93 -6.01 14.40 -13.95
C ALA A 93 -4.48 14.46 -13.85
N VAL A 94 -3.99 15.03 -12.76
CA VAL A 94 -2.55 15.21 -12.52
C VAL A 94 -1.87 13.88 -12.19
N SER A 95 -0.58 13.77 -12.49
CA SER A 95 0.27 12.68 -12.01
C SER A 95 1.02 13.14 -10.77
N SER A 96 0.77 12.47 -9.64
CA SER A 96 1.40 12.73 -8.35
C SER A 96 2.35 11.60 -7.98
N LYS A 97 3.42 11.93 -7.26
CA LYS A 97 4.41 10.94 -6.81
C LYS A 97 3.80 9.97 -5.79
N GLY A 98 4.13 8.69 -5.92
CA GLY A 98 3.83 7.65 -4.93
C GLY A 98 4.62 6.38 -5.24
N ASP A 99 5.48 5.97 -4.31
CA ASP A 99 6.35 4.80 -4.47
C ASP A 99 5.71 3.53 -3.93
N LEU A 100 5.04 3.64 -2.77
CA LEU A 100 4.24 2.57 -2.17
C LEU A 100 2.84 3.08 -1.87
N HIS A 101 1.85 2.22 -2.11
CA HIS A 101 0.46 2.48 -1.75
C HIS A 101 -0.05 1.36 -0.84
N PHE A 102 -0.75 1.73 0.23
CA PHE A 102 -1.42 0.79 1.12
C PHE A 102 -2.91 1.06 1.12
N HIS A 103 -3.68 0.01 0.92
CA HIS A 103 -5.13 0.02 1.08
C HIS A 103 -5.47 -0.91 2.23
N ILE A 104 -5.77 -0.30 3.39
CA ILE A 104 -6.13 -1.00 4.61
C ILE A 104 -7.64 -0.90 4.78
N ARG A 105 -8.31 -2.01 5.07
CA ARG A 105 -9.75 -2.06 5.32
C ARG A 105 -10.06 -2.94 6.51
N ALA A 106 -11.09 -2.60 7.26
CA ALA A 106 -11.65 -3.42 8.33
C ALA A 106 -13.04 -2.91 8.74
N ASP A 107 -13.86 -3.78 9.33
CA ASP A 107 -15.16 -3.38 9.90
C ASP A 107 -15.00 -2.57 11.20
N ASN A 108 -13.87 -2.74 11.90
CA ASN A 108 -13.49 -1.94 13.05
C ASN A 108 -12.29 -1.04 12.69
N THR A 109 -12.45 0.28 12.81
CA THR A 109 -11.44 1.28 12.50
C THR A 109 -10.15 1.10 13.32
N SER A 110 -10.23 0.61 14.56
CA SER A 110 -9.04 0.41 15.41
C SER A 110 -8.03 -0.54 14.77
N ILE A 111 -8.51 -1.56 14.06
CA ILE A 111 -7.66 -2.52 13.36
C ILE A 111 -6.93 -1.84 12.20
N CYS A 112 -7.60 -0.94 11.48
CA CYS A 112 -6.94 -0.15 10.44
C CYS A 112 -5.82 0.71 11.01
N TYR A 113 -6.07 1.40 12.14
CA TYR A 113 -5.06 2.22 12.82
C TYR A 113 -3.85 1.41 13.27
N ASP A 114 -4.08 0.25 13.91
CA ASP A 114 -2.99 -0.62 14.36
C ASP A 114 -2.11 -1.08 13.18
N MET A 115 -2.72 -1.50 12.06
CA MET A 115 -1.99 -1.90 10.86
C MET A 115 -1.20 -0.74 10.24
N ALA A 116 -1.81 0.46 10.17
CA ALA A 116 -1.18 1.65 9.62
C ALA A 116 0.02 2.10 10.48
N ALA A 117 -0.09 2.00 11.81
CA ALA A 117 1.00 2.32 12.73
C ALA A 117 2.21 1.41 12.53
N GLU A 118 2.01 0.10 12.42
CA GLU A 118 3.10 -0.86 12.18
C GLU A 118 3.80 -0.61 10.83
N ILE A 119 3.03 -0.30 9.78
CA ILE A 119 3.59 0.07 8.47
C ILE A 119 4.42 1.36 8.57
N SER A 120 3.88 2.36 9.27
CA SER A 120 4.54 3.66 9.46
C SER A 120 5.84 3.53 10.25
N ASN A 121 5.89 2.63 11.24
CA ASN A 121 7.10 2.39 12.04
C ASN A 121 8.28 1.91 11.19
N ILE A 122 8.02 1.05 10.18
CA ILE A 122 9.06 0.58 9.25
C ILE A 122 9.45 1.68 8.25
N LEU A 123 8.47 2.44 7.75
CA LEU A 123 8.70 3.36 6.63
C LEU A 123 9.23 4.74 7.03
N SER A 124 8.85 5.26 8.20
CA SER A 124 9.21 6.63 8.61
C SER A 124 10.71 6.97 8.54
N PRO A 125 11.65 6.04 8.84
CA PRO A 125 13.07 6.30 8.66
C PRO A 125 13.47 6.53 7.19
N VAL A 126 12.91 5.74 6.26
CA VAL A 126 13.38 5.65 4.86
C VAL A 126 12.46 6.33 3.83
N ALA A 127 11.25 6.72 4.23
CA ALA A 127 10.22 7.26 3.35
C ALA A 127 9.44 8.39 4.04
N ILE A 128 8.66 9.11 3.26
CA ILE A 128 7.77 10.19 3.71
C ILE A 128 6.34 9.81 3.33
N SER A 129 5.41 9.90 4.28
CA SER A 129 3.99 9.78 4.00
C SER A 129 3.55 11.02 3.23
N THR A 130 3.16 10.84 1.97
CA THR A 130 2.69 11.93 1.10
C THR A 130 1.19 12.13 1.20
N GLU A 131 0.44 11.06 1.48
CA GLU A 131 -1.00 11.09 1.66
C GLU A 131 -1.41 10.05 2.71
N GLU A 132 -2.34 10.42 3.57
CA GLU A 132 -3.00 9.52 4.53
C GLU A 132 -4.47 9.92 4.66
N ILE A 133 -5.37 9.04 4.22
CA ILE A 133 -6.81 9.33 4.12
C ILE A 133 -7.59 8.26 4.87
N HIS A 134 -8.40 8.69 5.85
CA HIS A 134 -9.25 7.81 6.64
C HIS A 134 -10.68 7.87 6.11
N GLY A 135 -11.10 6.81 5.44
CA GLY A 135 -12.42 6.68 4.86
C GLY A 135 -13.37 5.87 5.74
N PHE A 136 -14.65 6.19 5.64
CA PHE A 136 -15.73 5.41 6.22
C PHE A 136 -16.84 5.21 5.19
N ARG A 137 -17.62 4.15 5.36
CA ARG A 137 -18.82 3.92 4.55
C ARG A 137 -19.96 4.79 5.07
N TYR A 138 -20.56 5.55 4.16
CA TYR A 138 -21.79 6.33 4.38
C TYR A 138 -23.03 5.51 4.04
#